data_AF-A0A7X9ABV8-F1
#
_entry.id   AF-A0A7X9ABV8-F1
#
_cell.length_a   1.000
_cell.length_b   1.000
_cell.length_c   1.000
_cell.angle_alpha   90.00
_cell.angle_beta   90.00
_cell.angle_gamma   90.00
#
_symmetry.space_group_name_H-M   'P 1'
#
loop_
_entity.id
_entity.type
_entity.pdbx_description
1 polymer ?
#
loop_
_entity_poly.entity_id
_entity_poly.type
_entity_poly.pdbx_seq_one_letter_code
_entity_poly.pdbx_strand_id
1 'polypeptide(L)'
;MSVFTRDITKEIPLLLRGLTFDGQKGLIVHRTEGKQVSLNLGSVKEGDSIDEKVVEWKAALDAHTKRHRLWPAVIGFDDPAIQFGLGTNYDEACRGEGVSMVVGLEPSFSRADVVRDKVVVVTGGAQGFGEGMVRSLVENGAFVWVADMNEEGAKTLADELNWEAVITVAKAVQVNVTDEASVAAMMDHIIAETGGIDLFVSNAGVLRSGSVKSMTLKDFQFVTDVDYTGFFICTKFAAQAMALQNRPSGAYWTDIITISSKSGLEGSNKNGAYAG
;
A
#
# COMPACT_ATOMS: atom_id res chain seq x y z
N MET A 1 12.74 14.35 -18.28
CA MET A 1 13.35 13.86 -17.03
C MET A 1 12.28 13.87 -15.95
N SER A 2 12.22 12.84 -15.12
CA SER A 2 11.31 12.83 -13.96
C SER A 2 11.94 13.65 -12.84
N VAL A 3 11.20 14.61 -12.30
CA VAL A 3 11.67 15.51 -11.24
C VAL A 3 10.73 15.44 -10.05
N PHE A 4 11.24 15.73 -8.86
CA PHE A 4 10.40 15.86 -7.67
C PHE A 4 9.40 17.00 -7.86
N THR A 5 8.15 16.75 -7.49
CA THR A 5 7.10 17.76 -7.48
C THR A 5 7.15 18.56 -6.17
N ARG A 6 6.20 19.48 -5.98
CA ARG A 6 6.00 20.15 -4.69
C ARG A 6 5.63 19.18 -3.55
N ASP A 7 5.16 17.98 -3.89
CA ASP A 7 4.68 16.97 -2.93
C ASP A 7 5.79 15.96 -2.56
N ILE A 8 7.03 16.45 -2.41
CA ILE A 8 8.25 15.66 -2.15
C ILE A 8 8.06 14.64 -1.01
N THR A 9 7.36 15.05 0.05
CA THR A 9 7.13 14.18 1.24
C THR A 9 6.24 12.97 0.95
N LYS A 10 5.53 12.96 -0.19
CA LYS A 10 4.76 11.80 -0.69
C LYS A 10 5.57 10.94 -1.66
N GLU A 11 6.55 11.54 -2.35
CA GLU A 11 7.37 10.87 -3.36
C GLU A 11 8.56 10.11 -2.74
N ILE A 12 9.22 10.70 -1.73
CA ILE A 12 10.38 10.09 -1.06
C ILE A 12 10.08 8.69 -0.50
N PRO A 13 8.99 8.45 0.26
CA PRO A 13 8.75 7.14 0.87
C PRO A 13 8.69 6.01 -0.16
N LEU A 14 8.07 6.25 -1.32
CA LEU A 14 7.96 5.30 -2.43
C LEU A 14 9.34 4.93 -2.98
N LEU A 15 10.18 5.95 -3.21
CA LEU A 15 11.54 5.74 -3.70
C LEU A 15 12.42 5.02 -2.68
N LEU A 16 12.31 5.36 -1.39
CA LEU A 16 13.03 4.68 -0.31
C LEU A 16 12.60 3.20 -0.22
N ARG A 17 11.28 2.92 -0.29
CA ARG A 17 10.78 1.55 -0.31
C ARG A 17 11.36 0.76 -1.48
N GLY A 18 11.35 1.36 -2.67
CA GLY A 18 11.97 0.79 -3.87
C GLY A 18 13.48 0.52 -3.73
N LEU A 19 14.21 1.41 -3.07
CA LEU A 19 15.66 1.27 -2.81
C LEU A 19 15.99 0.13 -1.84
N THR A 20 15.03 -0.25 -0.99
CA THR A 20 15.18 -1.37 -0.04
C THR A 20 14.75 -2.72 -0.61
N PHE A 21 14.32 -2.78 -1.89
CA PHE A 21 13.87 -4.01 -2.52
C PHE A 21 14.98 -5.05 -2.61
N ASP A 22 14.75 -6.23 -2.04
CA ASP A 22 15.71 -7.33 -1.97
C ASP A 22 15.55 -8.40 -3.08
N GLY A 23 14.64 -8.16 -4.03
CA GLY A 23 14.24 -9.15 -5.05
C GLY A 23 12.93 -9.86 -4.73
N GLN A 24 12.44 -9.75 -3.49
CA GLN A 24 11.16 -10.29 -3.05
C GLN A 24 10.27 -9.19 -2.49
N LYS A 25 10.79 -8.32 -1.63
CA LYS A 25 10.03 -7.28 -0.91
C LYS A 25 10.89 -6.05 -0.61
N GLY A 26 10.24 -4.93 -0.33
CA GLY A 26 10.84 -3.73 0.23
C GLY A 26 10.49 -3.60 1.70
N LEU A 27 11.34 -2.92 2.46
CA LEU A 27 11.07 -2.58 3.85
C LEU A 27 9.89 -1.62 3.96
N ILE A 28 9.19 -1.67 5.09
CA ILE A 28 8.23 -0.65 5.47
C ILE A 28 9.01 0.64 5.76
N VAL A 29 8.58 1.73 5.12
CA VAL A 29 9.12 3.08 5.29
C VAL A 29 8.05 3.93 5.94
N HIS A 30 8.20 4.19 7.23
CA HIS A 30 7.21 4.92 8.03
C HIS A 30 7.68 6.35 8.27
N ARG A 31 6.88 7.35 7.91
CA ARG A 31 7.16 8.75 8.22
C ARG A 31 7.26 8.93 9.72
N THR A 32 8.34 9.55 10.17
CA THR A 32 8.62 9.75 11.60
C THR A 32 9.14 11.14 11.85
N GLU A 33 9.16 11.57 13.12
CA GLU A 33 9.60 12.90 13.53
C GLU A 33 10.38 12.83 14.84
N GLY A 34 11.38 13.70 14.99
CA GLY A 34 12.13 13.87 16.23
C GLY A 34 13.04 12.69 16.62
N LYS A 35 13.32 11.76 15.70
CA LYS A 35 14.18 10.60 15.98
C LYS A 35 15.64 10.86 15.65
N GLN A 36 16.51 10.06 16.26
CA GLN A 36 17.94 10.09 15.93
C GLN A 36 18.18 9.53 14.53
N VAL A 37 18.56 10.40 13.61
CA VAL A 37 18.89 10.03 12.22
C VAL A 37 20.15 9.16 12.19
N SER A 38 20.03 7.98 11.60
CA SER A 38 21.13 7.01 11.43
C SER A 38 21.87 7.20 10.10
N LEU A 39 21.17 7.68 9.07
CA LEU A 39 21.72 8.04 7.77
C LEU A 39 21.01 9.29 7.25
N ASN A 40 21.78 10.34 6.95
CA ASN A 40 21.26 11.52 6.26
C ASN A 40 21.57 11.40 4.76
N LEU A 41 20.55 11.54 3.92
CA LEU A 41 20.64 11.44 2.45
C LEU A 41 20.85 12.80 1.74
N GLY A 42 21.07 13.86 2.51
CA GLY A 42 21.35 15.21 2.04
C GLY A 42 20.10 16.01 1.70
N SER A 43 20.25 16.99 0.81
CA SER A 43 19.16 17.84 0.36
C SER A 43 18.41 17.25 -0.84
N VAL A 44 17.11 17.54 -0.85
CA VAL A 44 16.18 17.23 -1.94
C VAL A 44 15.16 18.36 -2.02
N LYS A 45 14.87 18.82 -3.24
CA LYS A 45 14.00 19.97 -3.52
C LYS A 45 13.12 19.71 -4.73
N GLU A 46 12.04 20.49 -4.84
CA GLU A 46 11.19 20.50 -6.03
C GLU A 46 12.05 20.83 -7.26
N GLY A 47 11.86 20.05 -8.32
CA GLY A 47 12.64 20.17 -9.56
C GLY A 47 13.94 19.36 -9.60
N ASP A 48 14.40 18.79 -8.48
CA ASP A 48 15.55 17.89 -8.49
C ASP A 48 15.25 16.63 -9.33
N SER A 49 16.26 16.12 -10.04
CA SER A 49 16.14 14.88 -10.81
C SER A 49 15.96 13.68 -9.89
N ILE A 50 14.84 12.96 -10.06
CA ILE A 50 14.57 11.74 -9.26
C ILE A 50 15.65 10.68 -9.53
N ASP A 51 16.04 10.50 -10.79
CA ASP A 51 16.98 9.45 -11.18
C ASP A 51 18.38 9.69 -10.61
N GLU A 52 18.83 10.95 -10.58
CA GLU A 52 20.12 11.32 -9.97
C GLU A 52 20.08 11.10 -8.45
N LYS A 53 19.01 11.56 -7.78
CA LYS A 53 18.83 11.38 -6.34
C LYS A 53 18.75 9.91 -5.94
N VAL A 54 18.04 9.09 -6.71
CA VAL A 54 17.96 7.64 -6.48
C VAL A 54 19.35 6.98 -6.54
N VAL A 55 20.20 7.37 -7.51
CA VAL A 55 21.58 6.86 -7.61
C VAL A 55 22.42 7.29 -6.40
N GLU A 56 22.34 8.57 -6.01
CA GLU A 56 23.02 9.10 -4.82
C GLU A 56 22.61 8.36 -3.54
N TRP A 57 21.30 8.21 -3.33
CA TRP A 57 20.75 7.56 -2.15
C TRP A 57 21.08 6.07 -2.09
N LYS A 58 21.05 5.37 -3.24
CA LYS A 58 21.45 3.96 -3.32
C LYS A 58 22.90 3.78 -2.88
N ALA A 59 23.81 4.62 -3.37
CA ALA A 59 25.21 4.55 -2.99
C ALA A 59 25.43 4.78 -1.49
N ALA A 60 24.69 5.74 -0.90
CA ALA A 60 24.73 6.01 0.54
C ALA A 60 24.19 4.82 1.38
N LEU A 61 23.07 4.24 0.95
CA LEU A 61 22.48 3.05 1.59
C LEU A 61 23.42 1.84 1.52
N ASP A 62 24.04 1.60 0.37
CA ASP A 62 24.99 0.49 0.19
C ASP A 62 26.24 0.67 1.06
N ALA A 63 26.75 1.90 1.15
CA ALA A 63 27.88 2.20 2.02
C ALA A 63 27.53 1.98 3.50
N HIS A 64 26.33 2.40 3.92
CA HIS A 64 25.84 2.21 5.29
C HIS A 64 25.68 0.72 5.62
N THR A 65 24.92 -0.02 4.80
CA THR A 65 24.67 -1.45 5.01
C THR A 65 25.95 -2.27 4.98
N LYS A 66 26.88 -1.98 4.08
CA LYS A 66 28.20 -2.65 4.05
C LYS A 66 29.02 -2.39 5.31
N ARG A 67 29.01 -1.16 5.83
CA ARG A 67 29.78 -0.77 7.03
C ARG A 67 29.20 -1.35 8.30
N HIS A 68 27.88 -1.32 8.45
CA HIS A 68 27.19 -1.63 9.71
C HIS A 68 26.53 -3.01 9.75
N ARG A 69 26.40 -3.69 8.60
CA ARG A 69 25.66 -4.97 8.43
C ARG A 69 24.20 -4.89 8.91
N LEU A 70 23.59 -3.73 8.72
CA LEU A 70 22.20 -3.43 9.06
C LEU A 70 21.69 -2.29 8.17
N TRP A 71 20.39 -2.22 7.95
CA TRP A 71 19.77 -1.04 7.34
C TRP A 71 19.73 0.12 8.34
N PRO A 72 19.84 1.38 7.89
CA PRO A 72 19.70 2.52 8.78
C PRO A 72 18.33 2.50 9.46
N ALA A 73 18.33 2.70 10.76
CA ALA A 73 17.10 2.68 11.56
C ALA A 73 16.16 3.83 11.18
N VAL A 74 16.74 5.01 11.00
CA VAL A 74 16.05 6.22 10.55
C VAL A 74 16.87 6.86 9.45
N ILE A 75 16.23 7.08 8.31
CA ILE A 75 16.69 7.91 7.21
C ILE A 75 16.21 9.34 7.45
N GLY A 76 17.11 10.31 7.34
CA GLY A 76 16.79 11.74 7.40
C GLY A 76 17.32 12.49 6.19
N PHE A 77 16.92 13.75 6.10
CA PHE A 77 17.35 14.70 5.06
C PHE A 77 17.86 15.98 5.71
N ASP A 78 18.43 16.89 4.91
CA ASP A 78 18.87 18.21 5.39
C ASP A 78 17.70 19.03 5.97
N ASP A 79 16.48 18.82 5.46
CA ASP A 79 15.26 19.27 6.13
C ASP A 79 14.95 18.30 7.31
N PRO A 80 15.06 18.75 8.56
CA PRO A 80 14.86 17.89 9.73
C PRO A 80 13.41 17.41 9.89
N ALA A 81 12.44 18.03 9.20
CA ALA A 81 11.05 17.59 9.20
C ALA A 81 10.82 16.34 8.32
N ILE A 82 11.80 15.95 7.51
CA ILE A 82 11.71 14.79 6.62
C ILE A 82 12.55 13.66 7.22
N GLN A 83 11.87 12.72 7.89
CA GLN A 83 12.49 11.52 8.44
C GLN A 83 11.61 10.29 8.22
N PHE A 84 12.26 9.14 8.05
CA PHE A 84 11.60 7.86 7.83
C PHE A 84 12.25 6.75 8.63
N GLY A 85 11.47 6.03 9.42
CA GLY A 85 11.89 4.79 10.05
C GLY A 85 11.79 3.62 9.07
N LEU A 86 12.75 2.70 9.13
CA LEU A 86 12.75 1.47 8.34
C LEU A 86 12.46 0.25 9.21
N GLY A 87 11.65 -0.68 8.70
CA GLY A 87 11.30 -1.91 9.41
C GLY A 87 10.98 -3.08 8.48
N THR A 88 11.21 -4.31 8.95
CA THR A 88 10.69 -5.51 8.27
C THR A 88 9.20 -5.70 8.50
N ASN A 89 8.69 -5.12 9.59
CA ASN A 89 7.29 -5.00 9.93
C ASN A 89 6.97 -3.55 10.35
N TYR A 90 5.67 -3.27 10.55
CA TYR A 90 5.19 -1.92 10.81
C TYR A 90 5.71 -1.36 12.14
N ASP A 91 5.72 -2.18 13.20
CA ASP A 91 6.16 -1.74 14.52
C ASP A 91 7.65 -1.39 14.55
N GLU A 92 8.49 -2.15 13.86
CA GLU A 92 9.92 -1.84 13.70
C GLU A 92 10.14 -0.48 13.01
N ALA A 93 9.42 -0.23 11.92
CA ALA A 93 9.50 1.05 11.21
C ALA A 93 9.03 2.20 12.11
N CYS A 94 7.96 1.98 12.88
CA CYS A 94 7.44 2.93 13.86
C CYS A 94 8.37 3.17 15.05
N ARG A 95 9.21 2.21 15.45
CA ARG A 95 10.21 2.42 16.51
C ARG A 95 11.49 3.05 15.96
N GLY A 96 11.90 2.70 14.75
CA GLY A 96 13.12 3.22 14.13
C GLY A 96 14.36 2.79 14.91
N GLU A 97 14.44 1.51 15.28
CA GLU A 97 15.51 0.92 16.10
C GLU A 97 16.55 0.14 15.28
N GLY A 98 16.33 0.01 13.96
CA GLY A 98 17.27 -0.63 13.02
C GLY A 98 16.83 -2.02 12.61
N VAL A 99 17.12 -2.38 11.35
CA VAL A 99 16.82 -3.71 10.81
C VAL A 99 18.11 -4.49 10.64
N SER A 100 18.25 -5.58 11.39
CA SER A 100 19.37 -6.51 11.25
C SER A 100 19.34 -7.18 9.87
N MET A 101 20.48 -7.20 9.18
CA MET A 101 20.63 -7.93 7.91
C MET A 101 20.86 -9.44 8.11
N VAL A 102 20.69 -9.97 9.34
CA VAL A 102 20.85 -11.40 9.61
C VAL A 102 19.68 -12.15 8.99
N VAL A 103 19.89 -12.56 7.74
CA VAL A 103 19.08 -13.53 7.00
C VAL A 103 19.03 -14.81 7.81
N GLY A 104 17.83 -15.20 8.24
CA GLY A 104 17.65 -16.32 9.15
C GLY A 104 16.29 -16.99 9.06
N LEU A 105 15.63 -16.96 7.89
CA LEU A 105 14.66 -17.98 7.54
C LEU A 105 14.99 -18.41 6.11
N GLU A 106 15.28 -19.70 5.95
CA GLU A 106 15.31 -20.34 4.63
C GLU A 106 14.02 -19.95 3.89
N PRO A 107 14.08 -19.56 2.60
CA PRO A 107 12.87 -19.27 1.85
C PRO A 107 11.96 -20.48 1.89
N SER A 108 10.79 -20.32 2.49
CA SER A 108 9.69 -21.26 2.28
C SER A 108 9.12 -20.97 0.90
N PHE A 109 9.17 -21.95 0.01
CA PHE A 109 8.62 -21.86 -1.35
C PHE A 109 7.18 -22.36 -1.41
N SER A 110 6.42 -22.22 -0.32
CA SER A 110 5.01 -22.53 -0.36
C SER A 110 4.28 -21.43 -1.14
N ARG A 111 3.17 -21.76 -1.81
CA ARG A 111 2.31 -20.75 -2.45
C ARG A 111 1.80 -19.69 -1.46
N ALA A 112 1.76 -20.01 -0.17
CA ALA A 112 1.35 -19.12 0.91
C ALA A 112 2.34 -17.96 1.15
N ASP A 113 3.63 -18.13 0.84
CA ASP A 113 4.65 -17.12 1.14
C ASP A 113 4.66 -15.93 0.16
N VAL A 114 3.85 -15.97 -0.89
CA VAL A 114 3.84 -14.93 -1.95
C VAL A 114 3.47 -13.53 -1.43
N VAL A 115 2.70 -13.46 -0.33
CA VAL A 115 2.28 -12.20 0.31
C VAL A 115 3.00 -11.91 1.63
N ARG A 116 3.94 -12.77 2.05
CA ARG A 116 4.65 -12.60 3.32
C ARG A 116 5.43 -11.28 3.31
N ASP A 117 5.25 -10.51 4.38
CA ASP A 117 5.86 -9.19 4.60
C ASP A 117 5.54 -8.15 3.50
N LYS A 118 4.48 -8.40 2.72
CA LYS A 118 3.95 -7.47 1.71
C LYS A 118 2.96 -6.51 2.34
N VAL A 119 2.91 -5.28 1.82
CA VAL A 119 1.87 -4.30 2.20
C VAL A 119 0.71 -4.42 1.22
N VAL A 120 -0.47 -4.76 1.74
CA VAL A 120 -1.67 -5.04 0.96
C VAL A 120 -2.78 -4.07 1.31
N VAL A 121 -3.57 -3.64 0.34
CA VAL A 121 -4.78 -2.84 0.56
C VAL A 121 -5.99 -3.63 0.08
N VAL A 122 -7.04 -3.75 0.89
CA VAL A 122 -8.29 -4.40 0.51
C VAL A 122 -9.46 -3.42 0.70
N THR A 123 -10.08 -3.00 -0.39
CA THR A 123 -11.30 -2.17 -0.33
C THR A 123 -12.54 -3.01 -0.05
N GLY A 124 -13.52 -2.46 0.68
CA GLY A 124 -14.64 -3.27 1.17
C GLY A 124 -14.18 -4.35 2.15
N GLY A 125 -13.06 -4.11 2.84
CA GLY A 125 -12.35 -5.09 3.66
C GLY A 125 -13.01 -5.41 5.01
N ALA A 126 -14.02 -4.64 5.43
CA ALA A 126 -14.58 -4.77 6.78
C ALA A 126 -15.62 -5.90 6.92
N GLN A 127 -16.03 -6.56 5.83
CA GLN A 127 -17.06 -7.60 5.87
C GLN A 127 -17.00 -8.57 4.68
N GLY A 128 -17.71 -9.69 4.81
CA GLY A 128 -17.98 -10.62 3.70
C GLY A 128 -16.71 -11.17 3.07
N PHE A 129 -16.62 -11.13 1.72
CA PHE A 129 -15.41 -11.58 1.02
C PHE A 129 -14.19 -10.72 1.34
N GLY A 130 -14.37 -9.42 1.58
CA GLY A 130 -13.28 -8.53 1.93
C GLY A 130 -12.63 -8.92 3.26
N GLU A 131 -13.45 -9.12 4.30
CA GLU A 131 -12.95 -9.59 5.61
C GLU A 131 -12.24 -10.95 5.47
N GLY A 132 -12.84 -11.89 4.74
CA GLY A 132 -12.23 -13.20 4.50
C GLY A 132 -10.85 -13.11 3.82
N MET A 133 -10.70 -12.20 2.84
CA MET A 133 -9.40 -11.92 2.21
C MET A 133 -8.43 -11.27 3.19
N VAL A 134 -8.86 -10.28 3.97
CA VAL A 134 -8.01 -9.62 4.98
C VAL A 134 -7.43 -10.65 5.95
N ARG A 135 -8.30 -11.48 6.55
CA ARG A 135 -7.88 -12.54 7.50
C ARG A 135 -6.89 -13.49 6.86
N SER A 136 -7.20 -13.99 5.65
CA SER A 136 -6.30 -14.91 4.94
C SER A 136 -4.96 -14.26 4.59
N LEU A 137 -4.94 -13.01 4.14
CA LEU A 137 -3.69 -12.29 3.83
C LEU A 137 -2.82 -12.12 5.08
N VAL A 138 -3.42 -11.75 6.22
CA VAL A 138 -2.71 -11.64 7.51
C VAL A 138 -2.19 -12.99 7.98
N GLU A 139 -2.98 -14.07 7.88
CA GLU A 139 -2.54 -15.44 8.20
C GLU A 139 -1.31 -15.86 7.37
N ASN A 140 -1.20 -15.35 6.14
CA ASN A 140 -0.07 -15.60 5.24
C ASN A 140 1.09 -14.59 5.43
N GLY A 141 1.03 -13.75 6.46
CA GLY A 141 2.11 -12.85 6.88
C GLY A 141 2.14 -11.51 6.17
N ALA A 142 1.07 -11.11 5.47
CA ALA A 142 0.97 -9.77 4.92
C ALA A 142 0.64 -8.73 6.01
N PHE A 143 1.07 -7.49 5.79
CA PHE A 143 0.51 -6.33 6.48
C PHE A 143 -0.67 -5.79 5.67
N VAL A 144 -1.85 -5.66 6.26
CA VAL A 144 -3.09 -5.36 5.52
C VAL A 144 -3.73 -4.04 5.95
N TRP A 145 -3.95 -3.15 4.99
CA TRP A 145 -4.86 -2.03 5.11
C TRP A 145 -6.30 -2.47 4.83
N VAL A 146 -7.13 -2.44 5.87
CA VAL A 146 -8.58 -2.67 5.79
C VAL A 146 -9.23 -1.35 5.37
N ALA A 147 -9.44 -1.19 4.07
CA ALA A 147 -10.02 0.01 3.49
C ALA A 147 -11.53 -0.15 3.32
N ASP A 148 -12.33 0.66 4.00
CA ASP A 148 -13.79 0.53 3.95
C ASP A 148 -14.49 1.86 4.20
N MET A 149 -15.73 1.99 3.75
CA MET A 149 -16.58 3.13 4.12
C MET A 149 -17.06 2.99 5.58
N ASN A 150 -17.24 1.74 6.04
CA ASN A 150 -17.49 1.40 7.44
C ASN A 150 -16.17 1.39 8.24
N GLU A 151 -15.72 2.58 8.65
CA GLU A 151 -14.49 2.75 9.41
C GLU A 151 -14.48 1.96 10.73
N GLU A 152 -15.61 1.91 11.44
CA GLU A 152 -15.71 1.21 12.73
C GLU A 152 -15.54 -0.30 12.58
N GLY A 153 -16.15 -0.89 11.54
CA GLY A 153 -15.98 -2.29 11.21
C GLY A 153 -14.54 -2.61 10.79
N ALA A 154 -13.94 -1.76 9.95
CA ALA A 154 -12.55 -1.91 9.54
C ALA A 154 -11.60 -1.85 10.74
N LYS A 155 -11.83 -0.93 11.68
CA LYS A 155 -11.05 -0.78 12.90
C LYS A 155 -11.20 -2.00 13.82
N THR A 156 -12.42 -2.48 14.01
CA THR A 156 -12.69 -3.64 14.86
C THR A 156 -11.95 -4.87 14.34
N LEU A 157 -12.01 -5.12 13.02
CA LEU A 157 -11.27 -6.23 12.40
C LEU A 157 -9.75 -6.06 12.55
N ALA A 158 -9.22 -4.87 12.30
CA ALA A 158 -7.78 -4.63 12.45
C ALA A 158 -7.32 -4.81 13.90
N ASP A 159 -8.08 -4.30 14.88
CA ASP A 159 -7.77 -4.42 16.30
C ASP A 159 -7.81 -5.88 16.77
N GLU A 160 -8.79 -6.67 16.30
CA GLU A 160 -8.88 -8.11 16.54
C GLU A 160 -7.64 -8.85 16.02
N LEU A 161 -7.26 -8.62 14.76
CA LEU A 161 -6.09 -9.25 14.12
C LEU A 161 -4.78 -8.87 14.82
N ASN A 162 -4.63 -7.61 15.20
CA ASN A 162 -3.46 -7.13 15.93
C ASN A 162 -3.37 -7.73 17.34
N TRP A 163 -4.51 -7.89 18.02
CA TRP A 163 -4.57 -8.54 19.33
C TRP A 163 -4.13 -10.00 19.25
N GLU A 164 -4.60 -10.74 18.24
CA GLU A 164 -4.22 -12.14 18.01
C GLU A 164 -2.74 -12.29 17.64
N ALA A 165 -2.22 -11.39 16.79
CA ALA A 165 -0.83 -11.41 16.34
C ALA A 165 0.17 -10.88 17.39
N VAL A 166 -0.30 -10.10 18.38
CA VAL A 166 0.52 -9.43 19.40
C VAL A 166 1.52 -8.41 18.79
N ILE A 167 1.29 -8.00 17.54
CA ILE A 167 2.02 -6.98 16.77
C ILE A 167 1.06 -6.32 15.79
N THR A 168 1.43 -5.18 15.22
CA THR A 168 0.59 -4.53 14.19
C THR A 168 0.73 -5.22 12.84
N VAL A 169 -0.28 -6.01 12.47
CA VAL A 169 -0.42 -6.71 11.18
C VAL A 169 -1.50 -6.11 10.29
N ALA A 170 -2.38 -5.28 10.84
CA ALA A 170 -3.43 -4.61 10.09
C ALA A 170 -3.68 -3.19 10.59
N LYS A 171 -4.09 -2.31 9.67
CA LYS A 171 -4.60 -0.96 9.99
C LYS A 171 -5.87 -0.67 9.20
N ALA A 172 -6.78 0.09 9.80
CA ALA A 172 -8.00 0.54 9.14
C ALA A 172 -7.78 1.89 8.45
N VAL A 173 -8.46 2.10 7.32
CA VAL A 173 -8.54 3.42 6.66
C VAL A 173 -9.93 3.60 6.07
N GLN A 174 -10.54 4.75 6.34
CA GLN A 174 -11.84 5.08 5.75
C GLN A 174 -11.67 5.45 4.28
N VAL A 175 -12.50 4.89 3.40
CA VAL A 175 -12.52 5.30 1.99
C VAL A 175 -13.93 5.19 1.39
N ASN A 176 -14.32 6.20 0.62
CA ASN A 176 -15.38 6.09 -0.37
C ASN A 176 -14.73 5.91 -1.74
N VAL A 177 -14.79 4.70 -2.30
CA VAL A 177 -14.15 4.39 -3.60
C VAL A 177 -14.72 5.19 -4.76
N THR A 178 -15.94 5.70 -4.64
CA THR A 178 -16.59 6.54 -5.67
C THR A 178 -16.08 7.99 -5.68
N ASP A 179 -15.35 8.39 -4.63
CA ASP A 179 -14.82 9.75 -4.47
C ASP A 179 -13.30 9.75 -4.73
N GLU A 180 -12.91 10.39 -5.82
CA GLU A 180 -11.51 10.50 -6.24
C GLU A 180 -10.62 11.14 -5.16
N ALA A 181 -11.12 12.16 -4.46
CA ALA A 181 -10.37 12.82 -3.39
C ALA A 181 -10.22 11.91 -2.16
N SER A 182 -11.25 11.11 -1.85
CA SER A 182 -11.20 10.13 -0.77
C SER A 182 -10.14 9.04 -1.04
N VAL A 183 -10.09 8.51 -2.26
CA VAL A 183 -9.08 7.51 -2.64
C VAL A 183 -7.67 8.10 -2.67
N ALA A 184 -7.51 9.33 -3.16
CA ALA A 184 -6.23 10.04 -3.11
C ALA A 184 -5.73 10.20 -1.66
N ALA A 185 -6.60 10.64 -0.75
CA ALA A 185 -6.27 10.82 0.66
C ALA A 185 -5.94 9.48 1.36
N MET A 186 -6.67 8.41 1.05
CA MET A 186 -6.35 7.06 1.53
C MET A 186 -4.95 6.64 1.08
N MET A 187 -4.63 6.79 -0.21
CA MET A 187 -3.32 6.44 -0.74
C MET A 187 -2.19 7.28 -0.12
N ASP A 188 -2.39 8.59 0.01
CA ASP A 188 -1.43 9.49 0.67
C ASP A 188 -1.16 9.06 2.12
N HIS A 189 -2.21 8.71 2.86
CA HIS A 189 -2.09 8.22 4.24
C HIS A 189 -1.30 6.91 4.31
N ILE A 190 -1.66 5.94 3.46
CA ILE A 190 -0.96 4.65 3.36
C ILE A 190 0.52 4.85 3.04
N ILE A 191 0.84 5.69 2.06
CA ILE A 191 2.23 5.94 1.64
C ILE A 191 3.04 6.60 2.76
N ALA A 192 2.45 7.53 3.50
CA ALA A 192 3.12 8.13 4.66
C ALA A 192 3.42 7.09 5.76
N GLU A 193 2.57 6.08 5.90
CA GLU A 193 2.64 5.09 6.98
C GLU A 193 3.51 3.88 6.63
N THR A 194 3.51 3.44 5.36
CA THR A 194 4.19 2.20 4.92
C THR A 194 5.16 2.36 3.77
N GLY A 195 5.23 3.55 3.17
CA GLY A 195 6.16 3.87 2.10
C GLY A 195 5.74 3.39 0.72
N GLY A 196 4.53 2.83 0.59
CA GLY A 196 4.05 2.21 -0.64
C GLY A 196 3.27 0.93 -0.36
N ILE A 197 2.94 0.23 -1.45
CA ILE A 197 2.07 -0.96 -1.44
C ILE A 197 2.60 -1.99 -2.45
N ASP A 198 2.36 -3.27 -2.16
CA ASP A 198 2.74 -4.39 -3.01
C ASP A 198 1.56 -5.00 -3.75
N LEU A 199 0.37 -4.96 -3.13
CA LEU A 199 -0.86 -5.51 -3.68
C LEU A 199 -2.03 -4.59 -3.35
N PHE A 200 -2.83 -4.25 -4.37
CA PHE A 200 -4.11 -3.56 -4.20
C PHE A 200 -5.25 -4.46 -4.63
N VAL A 201 -6.17 -4.78 -3.72
CA VAL A 201 -7.38 -5.56 -4.00
C VAL A 201 -8.58 -4.61 -4.04
N SER A 202 -9.04 -4.32 -5.26
CA SER A 202 -10.29 -3.61 -5.52
C SER A 202 -11.45 -4.58 -5.36
N ASN A 203 -12.03 -4.63 -4.16
CA ASN A 203 -13.10 -5.56 -3.77
C ASN A 203 -14.41 -4.88 -3.36
N ALA A 204 -14.39 -3.59 -3.01
CA ALA A 204 -15.63 -2.87 -2.74
C ALA A 204 -16.60 -3.03 -3.93
N GLY A 205 -17.84 -3.45 -3.65
CA GLY A 205 -18.83 -3.72 -4.68
C GLY A 205 -20.25 -3.80 -4.12
N VAL A 206 -21.25 -3.45 -4.93
CA VAL A 206 -22.65 -3.40 -4.52
C VAL A 206 -23.59 -3.95 -5.58
N LEU A 207 -24.66 -4.63 -5.14
CA LEU A 207 -25.69 -5.15 -6.04
C LEU A 207 -27.03 -4.42 -5.83
N ARG A 208 -27.66 -4.04 -6.94
CA ARG A 208 -29.09 -3.70 -7.00
C ARG A 208 -29.76 -4.58 -8.05
N SER A 209 -30.54 -5.54 -7.57
CA SER A 209 -31.29 -6.44 -8.45
C SER A 209 -32.58 -5.77 -8.94
N GLY A 210 -32.83 -5.79 -10.24
CA GLY A 210 -33.98 -5.18 -10.87
C GLY A 210 -34.03 -5.44 -12.38
N SER A 211 -35.23 -5.39 -12.97
CA SER A 211 -35.33 -5.40 -14.43
C SER A 211 -34.79 -4.09 -14.98
N VAL A 212 -34.01 -4.13 -16.08
CA VAL A 212 -33.58 -2.92 -16.80
C VAL A 212 -34.75 -1.99 -17.17
N LYS A 213 -35.95 -2.55 -17.37
CA LYS A 213 -37.18 -1.79 -17.68
C LYS A 213 -37.69 -0.92 -16.53
N SER A 214 -37.30 -1.23 -15.29
CA SER A 214 -37.82 -0.60 -14.08
C SER A 214 -36.73 -0.08 -13.14
N MET A 215 -35.46 -0.36 -13.42
CA MET A 215 -34.33 0.16 -12.65
C MET A 215 -34.27 1.68 -12.82
N THR A 216 -34.08 2.38 -11.70
CA THR A 216 -33.94 3.83 -11.73
C THR A 216 -32.53 4.19 -12.22
N LEU A 217 -32.38 5.36 -12.85
CA LEU A 217 -31.05 5.89 -13.20
C LEU A 217 -30.15 6.01 -11.95
N LYS A 218 -30.73 6.38 -10.81
CA LYS A 218 -30.02 6.48 -9.53
C LYS A 218 -29.44 5.13 -9.08
N ASP A 219 -30.22 4.06 -9.15
CA ASP A 219 -29.74 2.73 -8.75
C ASP A 219 -28.69 2.19 -9.73
N PHE A 220 -28.87 2.46 -11.02
CA PHE A 220 -27.87 2.12 -12.03
C PHE A 220 -26.55 2.84 -11.74
N GLN A 221 -26.60 4.17 -11.57
CA GLN A 221 -25.43 5.00 -11.25
C GLN A 221 -24.76 4.53 -9.97
N PHE A 222 -25.51 4.28 -8.90
CA PHE A 222 -24.96 3.80 -7.64
C PHE A 222 -24.15 2.50 -7.82
N VAL A 223 -24.68 1.52 -8.55
CA VAL A 223 -23.94 0.28 -8.84
C VAL A 223 -22.71 0.58 -9.69
N THR A 224 -22.86 1.35 -10.77
CA THR A 224 -21.74 1.57 -11.68
C THR A 224 -20.63 2.45 -11.09
N ASP A 225 -21.00 3.39 -10.22
CA ASP A 225 -20.06 4.29 -9.56
C ASP A 225 -19.17 3.52 -8.59
N VAL A 226 -19.73 2.55 -7.87
CA VAL A 226 -18.93 1.69 -6.97
C VAL A 226 -18.13 0.66 -7.78
N ASP A 227 -18.80 -0.10 -8.65
CA ASP A 227 -18.24 -1.33 -9.22
C ASP A 227 -17.30 -1.08 -10.43
N TYR A 228 -17.48 0.03 -11.17
CA TYR A 228 -16.60 0.40 -12.30
C TYR A 228 -15.78 1.66 -12.01
N THR A 229 -16.46 2.77 -11.68
CA THR A 229 -15.77 4.04 -11.47
C THR A 229 -14.83 3.94 -10.26
N GLY A 230 -15.28 3.29 -9.18
CA GLY A 230 -14.45 3.05 -8.01
C GLY A 230 -13.20 2.23 -8.32
N PHE A 231 -13.34 1.16 -9.10
CA PHE A 231 -12.19 0.37 -9.57
C PHE A 231 -11.19 1.24 -10.37
N PHE A 232 -11.67 2.06 -11.30
CA PHE A 232 -10.82 2.95 -12.10
C PHE A 232 -10.06 3.94 -11.21
N ILE A 233 -10.75 4.60 -10.28
CA ILE A 233 -10.15 5.57 -9.36
C ILE A 233 -9.06 4.91 -8.51
N CYS A 234 -9.37 3.76 -7.89
CA CYS A 234 -8.41 3.00 -7.10
C CYS A 234 -7.17 2.60 -7.92
N THR A 235 -7.38 2.07 -9.12
CA THR A 235 -6.29 1.66 -10.02
C THR A 235 -5.40 2.83 -10.41
N LYS A 236 -5.97 4.00 -10.71
CA LYS A 236 -5.23 5.21 -11.07
C LYS A 236 -4.20 5.57 -9.99
N PHE A 237 -4.63 5.67 -8.73
CA PHE A 237 -3.73 6.09 -7.65
C PHE A 237 -2.79 4.97 -7.20
N ALA A 238 -3.26 3.72 -7.14
CA ALA A 238 -2.40 2.58 -6.82
C ALA A 238 -1.28 2.42 -7.85
N ALA A 239 -1.59 2.50 -9.15
CA ALA A 239 -0.59 2.37 -10.22
C ALA A 239 0.43 3.51 -10.21
N GLN A 240 0.03 4.74 -9.88
CA GLN A 240 0.96 5.87 -9.74
C GLN A 240 1.99 5.61 -8.64
N ALA A 241 1.53 5.17 -7.46
CA ALA A 241 2.39 4.84 -6.33
C ALA A 241 3.33 3.67 -6.68
N MET A 242 2.78 2.57 -7.18
CA MET A 242 3.51 1.37 -7.58
C MET A 242 4.57 1.65 -8.66
N ALA A 243 4.26 2.49 -9.65
CA ALA A 243 5.21 2.88 -10.69
C ALA A 243 6.39 3.69 -10.13
N LEU A 244 6.13 4.62 -9.22
CA LEU A 244 7.19 5.40 -8.58
C LEU A 244 8.04 4.53 -7.65
N GLN A 245 7.41 3.63 -6.89
CA GLN A 245 8.10 2.64 -6.04
C GLN A 245 8.99 1.69 -6.84
N ASN A 246 8.58 1.30 -8.06
CA ASN A 246 9.39 0.44 -8.92
C ASN A 246 10.58 1.18 -9.55
N ARG A 247 10.55 2.52 -9.61
CA ARG A 247 11.55 3.31 -10.33
C ARG A 247 13.01 3.03 -9.95
N PRO A 248 13.38 2.83 -8.67
CA PRO A 248 14.77 2.58 -8.29
C PRO A 248 15.38 1.28 -8.83
N SER A 249 14.58 0.21 -8.95
CA SER A 249 15.07 -1.11 -9.37
C SER A 249 14.63 -1.51 -10.78
N GLY A 250 13.46 -1.05 -11.22
CA GLY A 250 12.77 -1.51 -12.43
C GLY A 250 12.28 -2.96 -12.37
N ALA A 251 12.53 -3.67 -11.27
CA ALA A 251 12.26 -5.11 -11.11
C ALA A 251 11.29 -5.40 -9.95
N TYR A 252 10.82 -4.38 -9.25
CA TYR A 252 9.89 -4.50 -8.14
C TYR A 252 8.45 -4.55 -8.66
N TRP A 253 8.02 -5.76 -9.04
CA TRP A 253 6.66 -6.02 -9.50
C TRP A 253 5.66 -6.01 -8.34
N THR A 254 4.48 -5.47 -8.63
CA THR A 254 3.35 -5.29 -7.71
C THR A 254 2.07 -5.59 -8.48
N ASP A 255 1.00 -5.93 -7.76
CA ASP A 255 -0.24 -6.43 -8.36
C ASP A 255 -1.44 -5.55 -8.02
N ILE A 256 -2.34 -5.36 -8.99
CA ILE A 256 -3.67 -4.79 -8.77
C ILE A 256 -4.70 -5.85 -9.16
N ILE A 257 -5.46 -6.32 -8.18
CA ILE A 257 -6.48 -7.37 -8.35
C ILE A 257 -7.85 -6.73 -8.24
N THR A 258 -8.75 -7.07 -9.17
CA THR A 258 -10.16 -6.65 -9.13
C THR A 258 -11.05 -7.84 -8.87
N ILE A 259 -11.90 -7.73 -7.85
CA ILE A 259 -12.92 -8.74 -7.58
C ILE A 259 -14.16 -8.38 -8.41
N SER A 260 -14.33 -9.11 -9.50
CA SER A 260 -15.51 -9.01 -10.36
C SER A 260 -16.50 -10.14 -10.05
N SER A 261 -17.33 -10.52 -11.01
CA SER A 261 -18.34 -11.56 -10.87
C SER A 261 -18.38 -12.45 -12.10
N LYS A 262 -18.87 -13.69 -11.92
CA LYS A 262 -19.33 -14.52 -13.05
C LYS A 262 -20.33 -13.74 -13.92
N SER A 263 -21.10 -12.83 -13.32
CA SER A 263 -22.07 -11.99 -14.04
C SER A 263 -21.40 -11.07 -15.07
N GLY A 264 -20.11 -10.72 -14.92
CA GLY A 264 -19.35 -9.96 -15.93
C GLY A 264 -18.99 -10.77 -17.18
N LEU A 265 -19.10 -12.10 -17.13
CA LEU A 265 -18.90 -12.97 -18.30
C LEU A 265 -20.18 -13.18 -19.10
N GLU A 266 -21.33 -13.19 -18.42
CA GLU A 266 -22.64 -13.39 -19.03
C GLU A 266 -23.71 -12.60 -18.25
N GLY A 267 -24.38 -11.70 -18.96
CA GLY A 267 -25.38 -10.81 -18.38
C GLY A 267 -26.54 -11.55 -17.71
N SER A 268 -27.00 -11.02 -16.57
CA SER A 268 -28.15 -11.55 -15.83
C SER A 268 -29.36 -10.63 -15.97
N ASN A 269 -30.55 -11.20 -16.20
CA ASN A 269 -31.77 -10.44 -16.51
C ASN A 269 -32.24 -9.48 -15.38
N LYS A 270 -31.75 -9.69 -14.15
CA LYS A 270 -32.04 -8.84 -12.99
C LYS A 270 -30.81 -8.10 -12.47
N ASN A 271 -29.61 -8.31 -13.00
CA ASN A 271 -28.39 -7.69 -12.46
C ASN A 271 -27.64 -6.89 -13.52
N GLY A 272 -28.38 -6.26 -14.45
CA GLY A 272 -27.78 -5.61 -15.63
C GLY A 272 -26.73 -4.55 -15.31
N ALA A 273 -26.94 -3.74 -14.26
CA ALA A 273 -25.97 -2.72 -13.83
C ALA A 273 -24.69 -3.30 -13.19
N TYR A 274 -24.77 -4.52 -12.67
CA TYR A 274 -23.68 -5.23 -11.95
C TYR A 274 -22.90 -6.18 -12.88
N ALA A 275 -23.45 -6.48 -14.06
CA ALA A 275 -22.97 -7.53 -14.95
C ALA A 275 -22.11 -7.02 -16.12
N GLY A 276 -21.77 -5.73 -16.15
CA GLY A 276 -20.85 -5.15 -17.13
C GLY A 276 -19.38 -5.31 -16.77
#